data_AF-A9BDF9-F1
#
_entry.id   AF-A9BDF9-F1
#
_cell.length_a   1.000
_cell.length_b   1.000
_cell.length_c   1.000
_cell.angle_alpha   90.00
_cell.angle_beta   90.00
_cell.angle_gamma   90.00
#
_symmetry.space_group_name_H-M   'P 1'
#
loop_
_entity.id
_entity.type
_entity.pdbx_description
1 polymer ?
#
loop_
_entity_poly.entity_id
_entity_poly.type
_entity_poly.pdbx_seq_one_letter_code
_entity_poly.pdbx_strand_id
1 'polypeptide(L)'
;MSTDIAITLKQEYQDFLKRFPNAEWTIKPGKKLKDNRESLNLSIRSEKKLNNQTYLLEAKQKLAFTKEGNRIIRKEILSEYSILRALKSPLQISLNIPDIVLTGTNYDIDIILEKPLKDGIIAGGLIAIEPGRITNEEFPQMPLMPTESGGLFKSAQSPLNPGIQQWAALIAHPDGLIAITKRVKIVSNPDELIP
;
A
#
# COMPACT_ATOMS: atom_id res chain seq x y z
N MET A 1 14.56 19.05 -15.29
CA MET A 1 13.64 18.88 -14.14
C MET A 1 12.29 18.30 -14.55
N SER A 2 11.45 18.93 -15.38
CA SER A 2 10.15 18.32 -15.79
C SER A 2 10.31 17.12 -16.75
N THR A 3 11.28 17.18 -17.65
CA THR A 3 11.56 16.12 -18.64
C THR A 3 12.05 14.83 -17.97
N ASP A 4 12.91 14.93 -16.96
CA ASP A 4 13.50 13.79 -16.25
C ASP A 4 12.41 13.01 -15.50
N ILE A 5 11.51 13.72 -14.80
CA ILE A 5 10.34 13.12 -14.12
C ILE A 5 9.44 12.37 -15.11
N ALA A 6 9.21 12.94 -16.29
CA ALA A 6 8.37 12.32 -17.32
C ALA A 6 8.99 11.04 -17.89
N ILE A 7 10.32 11.02 -18.07
CA ILE A 7 11.06 9.84 -18.55
C ILE A 7 11.02 8.72 -17.52
N THR A 8 11.30 9.01 -16.25
CA THR A 8 11.27 8.03 -15.16
C THR A 8 9.88 7.42 -14.97
N LEU A 9 8.83 8.25 -14.94
CA LEU A 9 7.44 7.76 -14.84
C LEU A 9 7.05 6.86 -16.01
N LYS A 10 7.50 7.20 -17.23
CA LYS A 10 7.25 6.37 -18.40
C LYS A 10 7.94 5.01 -18.28
N GLN A 11 9.18 4.97 -17.81
CA GLN A 11 9.90 3.71 -17.58
C GLN A 11 9.22 2.86 -16.50
N GLU A 12 8.92 3.43 -15.33
CA GLU A 12 8.23 2.75 -14.24
C GLU A 12 6.88 2.17 -14.69
N TYR A 13 6.12 2.94 -15.47
CA TYR A 13 4.85 2.49 -16.05
C TYR A 13 5.06 1.30 -17.01
N GLN A 14 6.06 1.36 -17.89
CA GLN A 14 6.36 0.26 -18.82
C GLN A 14 6.82 -1.00 -18.07
N ASP A 15 7.66 -0.87 -17.05
CA ASP A 15 8.13 -2.00 -16.25
C ASP A 15 7.02 -2.60 -15.37
N PHE A 16 6.08 -1.76 -14.94
CA PHE A 16 4.85 -2.24 -14.31
C PHE A 16 4.01 -3.07 -15.28
N LEU A 17 3.77 -2.59 -16.50
CA LEU A 17 2.98 -3.32 -17.51
C LEU A 17 3.65 -4.62 -17.98
N LYS A 18 4.98 -4.68 -18.06
CA LYS A 18 5.69 -5.95 -18.31
C LYS A 18 5.38 -6.99 -17.23
N ARG A 19 5.26 -6.56 -15.97
CA ARG A 19 4.95 -7.45 -14.85
C ARG A 19 3.47 -7.79 -14.79
N PHE A 20 2.60 -6.83 -15.08
CA PHE A 20 1.13 -6.91 -14.99
C PHE A 20 0.48 -6.44 -16.30
N PRO A 21 0.54 -7.26 -17.38
CA PRO A 21 0.11 -6.83 -18.71
C PRO A 21 -1.40 -6.58 -18.82
N ASN A 22 -2.20 -7.24 -17.97
CA ASN A 22 -3.65 -7.11 -17.93
C ASN A 22 -4.11 -6.17 -16.80
N ALA A 23 -3.30 -5.17 -16.45
CA ALA A 23 -3.66 -4.23 -15.41
C ALA A 23 -4.76 -3.26 -15.88
N GLU A 24 -5.86 -3.23 -15.15
CA GLU A 24 -6.95 -2.29 -15.33
C GLU A 24 -6.80 -1.12 -14.36
N TRP A 25 -6.90 0.09 -14.89
CA TRP A 25 -6.74 1.33 -14.14
C TRP A 25 -8.06 2.06 -14.08
N THR A 26 -8.49 2.42 -12.88
CA THR A 26 -9.66 3.26 -12.67
C THR A 26 -9.21 4.53 -11.96
N ILE A 27 -9.45 5.67 -12.60
CA ILE A 27 -9.18 6.99 -12.04
C ILE A 27 -10.52 7.71 -11.86
N LYS A 28 -10.78 8.18 -10.64
CA LYS A 28 -12.00 8.92 -10.30
C LYS A 28 -11.62 10.22 -9.59
N PRO A 29 -12.29 11.34 -9.90
CA PRO A 29 -12.22 12.54 -9.06
C PRO A 29 -12.55 12.19 -7.60
N GLY A 30 -11.79 12.75 -6.66
CA GLY A 30 -12.09 12.70 -5.24
C GLY A 30 -12.78 13.99 -4.77
N LYS A 31 -13.14 14.03 -3.49
CA LYS A 31 -13.66 15.25 -2.87
C LYS A 31 -12.55 16.30 -2.76
N LYS A 32 -12.91 17.57 -2.89
CA LYS A 32 -12.00 18.67 -2.59
C LYS A 32 -11.55 18.57 -1.13
N LEU A 33 -10.27 18.81 -0.90
CA LEU A 33 -9.65 18.80 0.43
C LEU A 33 -10.00 20.08 1.19
N LYS A 34 -9.80 20.08 2.52
CA LYS A 34 -10.05 21.25 3.38
C LYS A 34 -9.16 22.43 3.00
N ASP A 35 -7.95 22.14 2.56
CA ASP A 35 -6.98 23.12 2.05
C ASP A 35 -7.23 23.55 0.58
N ASN A 36 -8.42 23.24 0.05
CA ASN A 36 -8.87 23.53 -1.31
C ASN A 36 -8.14 22.79 -2.44
N ARG A 37 -7.23 21.86 -2.16
CA ARG A 37 -6.65 21.05 -3.23
C ARG A 37 -7.66 20.10 -3.84
N GLU A 38 -7.53 19.86 -5.14
CA GLU A 38 -8.26 18.79 -5.82
C GLU A 38 -7.68 17.44 -5.42
N SER A 39 -8.50 16.38 -5.48
CA SER A 39 -8.03 15.02 -5.23
C SER A 39 -8.47 14.02 -6.30
N LEU A 40 -7.71 12.93 -6.43
CA LEU A 40 -7.98 11.81 -7.33
C LEU A 40 -7.88 10.50 -6.54
N ASN A 41 -8.75 9.56 -6.86
CA ASN A 41 -8.67 8.18 -6.42
C ASN A 41 -8.25 7.32 -7.61
N LEU A 42 -7.12 6.65 -7.47
CA LEU A 42 -6.62 5.66 -8.41
C LEU A 42 -6.84 4.27 -7.81
N SER A 43 -7.32 3.34 -8.63
CA SER A 43 -7.39 1.92 -8.29
C SER A 43 -6.84 1.10 -9.45
N ILE A 44 -5.99 0.14 -9.13
CA ILE A 44 -5.40 -0.79 -10.09
C ILE A 44 -5.84 -2.19 -9.70
N ARG A 45 -6.27 -2.95 -10.70
CA ARG A 45 -6.52 -4.39 -10.56
C ARG A 45 -5.77 -5.12 -11.66
N SER A 46 -5.18 -6.27 -11.34
CA SER A 46 -4.56 -7.12 -12.37
C SER A 46 -4.65 -8.58 -11.98
N GLU A 47 -4.82 -9.42 -12.99
CA GLU A 47 -4.69 -10.86 -12.89
C GLU A 47 -3.55 -11.34 -13.78
N LYS A 48 -2.67 -12.17 -13.22
CA LYS A 48 -1.58 -12.83 -13.95
C LYS A 48 -1.52 -14.31 -13.60
N LYS A 49 -1.43 -15.17 -14.61
CA LYS A 49 -1.13 -16.60 -14.42
C LYS A 49 0.36 -16.84 -14.64
N LEU A 50 1.00 -17.52 -13.69
CA LEU A 50 2.41 -17.91 -13.76
C LEU A 50 2.59 -19.27 -13.06
N ASN A 51 3.21 -20.24 -13.73
CA ASN A 51 3.49 -21.58 -13.19
C ASN A 51 2.27 -22.24 -12.51
N ASN A 52 1.12 -22.20 -13.17
CA ASN A 52 -0.15 -22.74 -12.69
C ASN A 52 -0.74 -22.05 -11.44
N GLN A 53 -0.18 -20.90 -11.03
CA GLN A 53 -0.71 -20.05 -9.96
C GLN A 53 -1.28 -18.76 -10.54
N THR A 54 -2.44 -18.35 -10.05
CA THR A 54 -3.02 -17.04 -10.35
C THR A 54 -2.59 -16.02 -9.30
N TYR A 55 -2.07 -14.89 -9.76
CA TYR A 55 -1.70 -13.73 -8.96
C TYR A 55 -2.72 -12.62 -9.20
N LEU A 56 -3.33 -12.13 -8.13
CA LEU A 56 -4.28 -11.03 -8.13
C LEU A 56 -3.67 -9.83 -7.43
N LEU A 57 -3.50 -8.73 -8.16
CA LEU A 57 -3.07 -7.45 -7.61
C LEU A 57 -4.29 -6.54 -7.43
N GLU A 58 -4.42 -5.98 -6.23
CA GLU A 58 -5.25 -4.79 -5.97
C GLU A 58 -4.34 -3.70 -5.42
N ALA A 59 -4.39 -2.49 -5.99
CA ALA A 59 -3.74 -1.33 -5.42
C ALA A 59 -4.68 -0.14 -5.42
N LYS A 60 -4.61 0.70 -4.38
CA LYS A 60 -5.36 1.95 -4.30
C LYS A 60 -4.45 3.08 -3.86
N GLN A 61 -4.64 4.24 -4.46
CA GLN A 61 -3.92 5.46 -4.13
C GLN A 61 -4.88 6.64 -4.14
N LYS A 62 -4.81 7.50 -3.13
CA LYS A 62 -5.47 8.81 -3.12
C LYS A 62 -4.42 9.90 -3.21
N LEU A 63 -4.59 10.80 -4.17
CA LEU A 63 -3.67 11.89 -4.47
C LEU A 63 -4.35 13.23 -4.25
N ALA A 64 -3.63 14.19 -3.68
CA ALA A 64 -3.94 15.61 -3.75
C ALA A 64 -3.09 16.27 -4.84
N PHE A 65 -3.62 17.27 -5.53
CA PHE A 65 -2.83 18.04 -6.49
C PHE A 65 -3.31 19.47 -6.63
N THR A 66 -2.40 20.32 -7.09
CA THR A 66 -2.66 21.72 -7.44
C THR A 66 -2.39 21.92 -8.92
N LYS A 67 -3.26 22.68 -9.59
CA LYS A 67 -3.13 23.03 -11.00
C LYS A 67 -2.79 24.51 -11.15
N GLU A 68 -2.02 24.81 -12.19
CA GLU A 68 -1.89 26.15 -12.77
C GLU A 68 -2.28 26.05 -14.25
N GLY A 69 -3.41 26.66 -14.61
CA GLY A 69 -4.09 26.39 -15.88
C GLY A 69 -4.38 24.89 -16.04
N ASN A 70 -3.88 24.29 -17.13
CA ASN A 70 -4.07 22.87 -17.43
C ASN A 70 -2.92 21.97 -16.94
N ARG A 71 -1.98 22.49 -16.13
CA ARG A 71 -0.81 21.75 -15.68
C ARG A 71 -0.87 21.44 -14.19
N ILE A 72 -0.59 20.19 -13.82
CA ILE A 72 -0.35 19.82 -12.42
C ILE A 72 1.03 20.32 -12.02
N ILE A 73 1.08 21.21 -11.04
CA ILE A 73 2.35 21.81 -10.55
C ILE A 73 2.81 21.20 -9.22
N ARG A 74 1.89 20.58 -8.47
CA ARG A 74 2.20 19.90 -7.21
C ARG A 74 1.33 18.67 -7.06
N LYS A 75 1.90 17.58 -6.55
CA LYS A 75 1.19 16.36 -6.16
C LYS A 75 1.60 15.92 -4.76
N GLU A 76 0.67 15.32 -4.03
CA GLU A 76 0.91 14.65 -2.76
C GLU A 76 0.12 13.35 -2.72
N ILE A 77 0.73 12.26 -2.28
CA ILE A 77 0.03 11.00 -2.00
C ILE A 77 -0.51 11.07 -0.58
N LEU A 78 -1.84 11.04 -0.46
CA LEU A 78 -2.56 11.07 0.82
C LEU A 78 -2.67 9.66 1.42
N SER A 79 -2.93 8.66 0.57
CA SER A 79 -2.98 7.26 0.97
C SER A 79 -2.54 6.36 -0.16
N GLU A 80 -1.93 5.23 0.18
CA GLU A 80 -1.46 4.24 -0.78
C GLU A 80 -1.34 2.88 -0.13
N TYR A 81 -1.91 1.86 -0.78
CA TYR A 81 -1.66 0.47 -0.42
C TYR A 81 -1.75 -0.44 -1.65
N SER A 82 -1.11 -1.61 -1.55
CA SER A 82 -1.29 -2.71 -2.50
C SER A 82 -1.40 -4.04 -1.78
N ILE A 83 -2.14 -4.96 -2.38
CA ILE A 83 -2.33 -6.33 -1.94
C ILE A 83 -2.12 -7.23 -3.15
N LEU A 84 -1.10 -8.08 -3.09
CA LEU A 84 -0.84 -9.14 -4.05
C LEU A 84 -1.23 -10.48 -3.43
N ARG A 85 -2.08 -11.24 -4.11
CA ARG A 85 -2.63 -12.49 -3.61
C ARG A 85 -2.31 -13.62 -4.60
N ALA A 86 -1.83 -14.72 -4.08
CA ALA A 86 -1.70 -15.97 -4.81
C ALA A 86 -2.45 -17.04 -4.01
N LEU A 87 -3.78 -17.02 -4.11
CA LEU A 87 -4.68 -17.85 -3.29
C LEU A 87 -5.50 -18.81 -4.16
N LYS A 88 -5.76 -20.01 -3.64
CA LYS A 88 -6.68 -20.98 -4.24
C LYS A 88 -8.14 -20.53 -4.16
N SER A 89 -8.51 -19.78 -3.14
CA SER A 89 -9.87 -19.28 -2.92
C SER A 89 -9.87 -17.79 -2.57
N PRO A 90 -10.94 -17.03 -2.90
CA PRO A 90 -11.03 -15.62 -2.52
C PRO A 90 -11.09 -15.44 -1.00
N LEU A 91 -10.21 -14.61 -0.46
CA LEU A 91 -10.16 -14.25 0.95
C LEU A 91 -10.28 -12.73 1.09
N GLN A 92 -11.26 -12.24 1.83
CA GLN A 92 -11.37 -10.80 2.10
C GLN A 92 -10.35 -10.40 3.18
N ILE A 93 -9.75 -9.21 3.01
CA ILE A 93 -8.77 -8.67 3.95
C ILE A 93 -9.16 -7.23 4.25
N SER A 94 -9.24 -6.91 5.54
CA SER A 94 -9.36 -5.53 6.00
C SER A 94 -8.01 -5.00 6.45
N LEU A 95 -7.71 -3.77 6.06
CA LEU A 95 -6.51 -3.05 6.45
C LEU A 95 -6.92 -1.89 7.35
N ASN A 96 -6.82 -2.08 8.66
CA ASN A 96 -7.04 -1.01 9.63
C ASN A 96 -5.67 -0.45 10.01
N ILE A 97 -5.12 0.34 9.09
CA ILE A 97 -3.84 1.01 9.25
C ILE A 97 -4.06 2.47 8.87
N PRO A 98 -3.83 3.45 9.77
CA PRO A 98 -4.01 4.86 9.46
C PRO A 98 -3.25 5.28 8.20
N ASP A 99 -3.80 6.23 7.46
CA ASP A 99 -3.10 6.85 6.33
C ASP A 99 -2.10 7.91 6.79
N ILE A 100 -2.36 8.50 7.95
CA ILE A 100 -1.59 9.61 8.51
C ILE A 100 -1.58 9.53 10.03
N VAL A 101 -0.43 9.83 10.64
CA VAL A 101 -0.22 9.86 12.09
C VAL A 101 0.67 11.04 12.47
N LEU A 102 0.59 11.48 13.73
CA LEU A 102 1.50 12.49 14.25
C LEU A 102 2.86 11.87 14.58
N THR A 103 3.91 12.67 14.62
CA THR A 103 5.23 12.26 15.11
C THR A 103 5.18 11.80 16.57
N GLY A 104 5.87 10.70 16.91
CA GLY A 104 5.97 10.16 18.28
C GLY A 104 4.74 9.46 18.85
N THR A 105 3.61 9.43 18.14
CA THR A 105 2.37 8.78 18.60
C THR A 105 2.35 7.29 18.31
N ASN A 106 1.73 6.52 19.19
CA ASN A 106 1.40 5.12 18.90
C ASN A 106 0.19 5.03 17.96
N TYR A 107 0.21 4.05 17.09
CA TYR A 107 -0.91 3.69 16.23
C TYR A 107 -0.91 2.18 15.98
N ASP A 108 -2.10 1.66 15.72
CA ASP A 108 -2.31 0.24 15.50
C ASP A 108 -2.27 -0.08 14.01
N ILE A 109 -1.81 -1.30 13.75
CA ILE A 109 -1.65 -1.88 12.43
C ILE A 109 -2.34 -3.23 12.46
N ASP A 110 -3.57 -3.24 11.98
CA ASP A 110 -4.36 -4.46 11.93
C ASP A 110 -4.60 -4.88 10.48
N ILE A 111 -4.22 -6.11 10.18
CA ILE A 111 -4.48 -6.79 8.90
C ILE A 111 -5.33 -7.99 9.22
N ILE A 112 -6.63 -7.91 8.92
CA ILE A 112 -7.62 -8.88 9.36
C ILE A 112 -8.01 -9.76 8.17
N LEU A 113 -7.93 -11.08 8.33
CA LEU A 113 -8.51 -12.04 7.41
C LEU A 113 -9.97 -12.26 7.83
N GLU A 114 -10.91 -11.84 7.00
CA GLU A 114 -12.33 -11.81 7.37
C GLU A 114 -12.97 -13.20 7.49
N LYS A 115 -12.37 -14.22 6.87
CA LYS A 115 -12.86 -15.60 7.00
C LYS A 115 -12.14 -16.30 8.16
N PRO A 116 -12.86 -16.99 9.04
CA PRO A 116 -12.26 -17.80 10.09
C PRO A 116 -11.32 -18.86 9.49
N LEU A 117 -10.19 -19.09 10.16
CA LEU A 117 -9.18 -20.06 9.75
C LEU A 117 -9.61 -21.53 9.92
N LYS A 118 -10.73 -21.79 10.61
CA LYS A 118 -11.15 -23.11 11.08
C LYS A 118 -10.00 -23.77 11.87
N ASP A 119 -9.46 -24.88 11.36
CA ASP A 119 -8.33 -25.62 11.97
C ASP A 119 -6.98 -25.22 11.36
N GLY A 120 -6.96 -24.23 10.46
CA GLY A 120 -5.76 -23.75 9.79
C GLY A 120 -4.92 -22.84 10.68
N ILE A 121 -3.61 -22.99 10.60
CA ILE A 121 -2.65 -22.03 11.16
C ILE A 121 -2.14 -21.16 10.01
N ILE A 122 -2.07 -19.86 10.22
CA ILE A 122 -1.34 -18.96 9.32
C ILE A 122 -0.01 -18.59 9.95
N ALA A 123 0.95 -18.26 9.11
CA ALA A 123 2.18 -17.61 9.54
C ALA A 123 2.24 -16.23 8.90
N GLY A 124 2.69 -15.22 9.63
CA GLY A 124 2.82 -13.90 9.06
C GLY A 124 3.93 -13.08 9.66
N GLY A 125 4.32 -12.06 8.91
CA GLY A 125 5.33 -11.08 9.28
C GLY A 125 4.86 -9.69 8.90
N LEU A 126 5.27 -8.71 9.70
CA LEU A 126 4.95 -7.30 9.51
C LEU A 126 6.15 -6.45 9.91
N ILE A 127 6.69 -5.71 8.94
CA ILE A 127 7.89 -4.90 9.13
C ILE A 127 7.71 -3.50 8.53
N ALA A 128 8.37 -2.54 9.18
CA ALA A 128 8.62 -1.23 8.64
C ALA A 128 9.72 -1.33 7.57
N ILE A 129 9.53 -0.65 6.44
CA ILE A 129 10.48 -0.60 5.34
C ILE A 129 11.16 0.77 5.36
N GLU A 130 12.48 0.79 5.33
CA GLU A 130 13.23 2.04 5.18
C GLU A 130 13.08 2.58 3.74
N PRO A 131 12.98 3.92 3.57
CA PRO A 131 12.95 4.52 2.24
C PRO A 131 14.10 4.03 1.36
N GLY A 132 13.80 3.60 0.14
CA GLY A 132 14.81 3.14 -0.82
C GLY A 132 15.25 1.67 -0.70
N ARG A 133 14.73 0.89 0.28
CA ARG A 133 15.08 -0.54 0.42
C ARG A 133 14.26 -1.51 -0.41
N ILE A 134 13.17 -1.05 -1.02
CA ILE A 134 12.49 -1.84 -2.06
C ILE A 134 13.14 -1.47 -3.39
N THR A 135 14.32 -2.01 -3.64
CA THR A 135 14.88 -2.07 -4.99
C THR A 135 14.33 -3.31 -5.68
N ASN A 136 14.40 -3.36 -7.02
CA ASN A 136 13.75 -4.39 -7.85
C ASN A 136 14.15 -5.85 -7.55
N GLU A 137 15.05 -6.13 -6.60
CA GLU A 137 15.67 -7.44 -6.43
C GLU A 137 15.71 -7.99 -4.99
N GLU A 138 15.41 -7.19 -3.96
CA GLU A 138 15.44 -7.67 -2.56
C GLU A 138 14.24 -7.17 -1.75
N PHE A 139 13.27 -8.05 -1.50
CA PHE A 139 12.36 -7.82 -0.38
C PHE A 139 13.14 -8.05 0.92
N PRO A 140 13.03 -7.15 1.92
CA PRO A 140 13.68 -7.35 3.20
C PRO A 140 13.29 -8.70 3.80
N GLN A 141 14.26 -9.41 4.37
CA GLN A 141 14.01 -10.69 5.05
C GLN A 141 12.93 -10.47 6.11
N MET A 142 11.82 -11.18 5.96
CA MET A 142 10.67 -11.04 6.84
C MET A 142 10.49 -12.36 7.61
N PRO A 143 10.81 -12.39 8.92
CA PRO A 143 10.52 -13.58 9.71
C PRO A 143 9.01 -13.76 9.80
N LEU A 144 8.54 -14.97 9.48
CA LEU A 144 7.15 -15.35 9.62
C LEU A 144 6.97 -16.12 10.92
N MET A 145 6.05 -15.67 11.76
CA MET A 145 5.69 -16.35 12.99
C MET A 145 4.27 -16.92 12.86
N PRO A 146 3.99 -18.10 13.42
CA PRO A 146 2.62 -18.59 13.54
C PRO A 146 1.76 -17.52 14.24
N THR A 147 0.55 -17.30 13.73
CA THR A 147 -0.39 -16.38 14.37
C THR A 147 -1.67 -17.13 14.75
N GLU A 148 -2.09 -16.94 16.00
CA GLU A 148 -3.29 -17.58 16.55
C GLU A 148 -4.55 -16.73 16.31
N SER A 149 -4.36 -15.44 16.02
CA SER A 149 -5.40 -14.54 15.56
C SER A 149 -5.51 -14.61 14.04
N GLY A 150 -6.73 -14.55 13.49
CA GLY A 150 -7.01 -14.56 12.04
C GLY A 150 -6.52 -13.32 11.29
N GLY A 151 -5.30 -12.88 11.53
CA GLY A 151 -4.73 -11.63 11.06
C GLY A 151 -3.40 -11.29 11.76
N LEU A 152 -2.82 -10.17 11.34
CA LEU A 152 -1.62 -9.59 11.92
C LEU A 152 -2.00 -8.31 12.67
N PHE A 153 -1.52 -8.20 13.91
CA PHE A 153 -1.85 -7.10 14.81
C PHE A 153 -0.56 -6.59 15.44
N LYS A 154 -0.33 -5.28 15.35
CA LYS A 154 0.85 -4.65 15.94
C LYS A 154 0.56 -3.20 16.30
N SER A 155 0.95 -2.79 17.49
CA SER A 155 1.06 -1.38 17.83
C SER A 155 2.48 -0.89 17.52
N ALA A 156 2.60 0.25 16.88
CA ALA A 156 3.88 0.85 16.50
C ALA A 156 3.93 2.33 16.90
N GLN A 157 5.10 2.79 17.32
CA GLN A 157 5.34 4.21 17.54
C GLN A 157 5.80 4.86 16.23
N SER A 158 5.20 5.99 15.87
CA SER A 158 5.67 6.78 14.73
C SER A 158 7.02 7.44 15.03
N PRO A 159 7.89 7.61 14.01
CA PRO A 159 9.11 8.38 14.13
C PRO A 159 8.89 9.80 14.68
N LEU A 160 9.93 10.35 15.32
CA LEU A 160 9.92 11.73 15.83
C LEU A 160 10.05 12.79 14.73
N ASN A 161 10.44 12.39 13.53
CA ASN A 161 10.59 13.29 12.39
C ASN A 161 9.45 13.06 11.38
N PRO A 162 8.89 14.13 10.78
CA PRO A 162 7.94 14.01 9.69
C PRO A 162 8.52 13.26 8.51
N GLY A 163 7.67 12.56 7.77
CA GLY A 163 8.12 11.78 6.63
C GLY A 163 7.10 10.75 6.18
N ILE A 164 7.60 9.68 5.58
CA ILE A 164 6.78 8.58 5.08
C ILE A 164 7.33 7.30 5.71
N GLN A 165 6.44 6.54 6.35
CA GLN A 165 6.70 5.18 6.76
C GLN A 165 5.98 4.23 5.81
N GLN A 166 6.70 3.23 5.30
CA GLN A 166 6.09 2.15 4.54
C GLN A 166 6.10 0.88 5.38
N TRP A 167 5.00 0.13 5.33
CA TRP A 167 4.83 -1.17 5.96
C TRP A 167 4.73 -2.24 4.88
N ALA A 168 5.42 -3.35 5.09
CA ALA A 168 5.22 -4.58 4.35
C ALA A 168 4.69 -5.67 5.28
N ALA A 169 3.74 -6.44 4.79
CA ALA A 169 3.31 -7.66 5.44
C ALA A 169 3.29 -8.82 4.46
N LEU A 170 3.59 -10.01 4.96
CA LEU A 170 3.45 -11.27 4.25
C LEU A 170 2.65 -12.22 5.13
N ILE A 171 1.62 -12.82 4.58
CA ILE A 171 0.79 -13.83 5.23
C ILE A 171 0.85 -15.10 4.40
N ALA A 172 1.32 -16.17 5.02
CA ALA A 172 1.24 -17.53 4.53
C ALA A 172 -0.01 -18.20 5.12
N HIS A 173 -1.00 -18.41 4.26
CA HIS A 173 -2.27 -19.07 4.57
C HIS A 173 -2.30 -20.46 3.90
N PRO A 174 -3.06 -21.45 4.40
CA PRO A 174 -3.19 -22.76 3.75
C PRO A 174 -3.63 -22.69 2.26
N ASP A 175 -4.40 -21.67 1.91
CA ASP A 175 -4.82 -21.39 0.53
C ASP A 175 -3.76 -20.69 -0.33
N GLY A 176 -2.69 -20.16 0.25
CA GLY A 176 -1.58 -19.54 -0.47
C GLY A 176 -1.01 -18.29 0.22
N LEU A 177 -0.42 -17.40 -0.58
CA LEU A 177 0.34 -16.25 -0.09
C LEU A 177 -0.37 -14.92 -0.32
N ILE A 178 -0.20 -14.00 0.61
CA ILE A 178 -0.68 -12.62 0.52
C ILE A 178 0.47 -11.68 0.90
N ALA A 179 0.87 -10.80 -0.01
CA ALA A 179 1.80 -9.71 0.26
C ALA A 179 1.05 -8.37 0.26
N ILE A 180 1.33 -7.53 1.25
CA ILE A 180 0.69 -6.24 1.42
C ILE A 180 1.77 -5.18 1.56
N THR A 181 1.57 -4.02 0.92
CA THR A 181 2.30 -2.81 1.26
C THR A 181 1.34 -1.69 1.62
N LYS A 182 1.67 -0.90 2.63
CA LYS A 182 0.87 0.24 3.08
C LYS A 182 1.77 1.41 3.40
N ARG A 183 1.40 2.58 2.89
CA ARG A 183 2.04 3.86 3.23
C ARG A 183 1.32 4.52 4.41
N VAL A 184 2.09 5.08 5.33
CA VAL A 184 1.63 5.95 6.41
C VAL A 184 2.41 7.27 6.34
N LYS A 185 1.72 8.40 6.22
CA LYS A 185 2.32 9.73 6.30
C LYS A 185 2.52 10.10 7.77
N ILE A 186 3.70 10.60 8.12
CA ILE A 186 4.01 11.11 9.45
C ILE A 186 4.10 12.62 9.37
N VAL A 187 3.31 13.31 10.18
CA VAL A 187 3.23 14.78 10.22
C VAL A 187 3.58 15.31 11.60
N SER A 188 4.15 16.51 11.65
CA SER A 188 4.40 17.22 12.93
C SER A 188 3.24 18.13 13.32
N ASN A 189 2.39 18.54 12.37
CA ASN A 189 1.27 19.43 12.64
C ASN A 189 -0.06 18.64 12.71
N PRO A 190 -0.81 18.70 13.83
CA PRO A 190 -2.15 18.12 13.97
C PRO A 190 -3.14 18.53 12.87
N ASP A 191 -3.03 19.74 12.33
CA ASP A 191 -3.93 20.23 11.26
C ASP A 191 -3.82 19.40 9.98
N GLU A 192 -2.69 18.71 9.77
CA GLU A 192 -2.48 17.87 8.61
C GLU A 192 -3.17 16.50 8.71
N LEU A 193 -3.63 16.07 9.90
CA LEU A 193 -4.27 14.76 10.10
C LEU A 193 -5.56 14.58 9.28
N ILE A 194 -6.21 15.68 8.91
CA ILE A 194 -7.45 15.67 8.14
C ILE A 194 -7.27 16.61 6.94
N PRO A 195 -6.60 16.15 5.86
CA PRO A 195 -6.39 16.94 4.65
C PRO A 195 -7.71 17.24 3.93
#